data_AF-A0A511M9Q2-F1
#
_entry.id   AF-A0A511M9Q2-F1
#
_cell.length_a   1.000
_cell.length_b   1.000
_cell.length_c   1.000
_cell.angle_alpha   90.00
_cell.angle_beta   90.00
_cell.angle_gamma   90.00
#
_symmetry.space_group_name_H-M   'P 1'
#
loop_
_entity.id
_entity.type
_entity.pdbx_description
1 polymer ?
#
loop_
_entity_poly.entity_id
_entity_poly.type
_entity_poly.pdbx_seq_one_letter_code
_entity_poly.pdbx_strand_id
1 'polypeptide(L)'
;MTENGWPQVGRAACVNPVVPGTDGARPEVRAGDAATILIAWCAWWHVNVRAIDTYWPRDYWGWSATNDVWNSNHLSGTAVDLNASELPWQRWTMSDDEIAVIEHGLRLFEGTIFWGGHWDRVDQMHSQLALPEGDSRIGEFAERLNNGHLGIYGPPPAEADNDPLWDAVVDQLRGTA
;
A
#
# COMPACT_ATOMS: atom_id res chain seq x y z
N MET A 1 12.30 -18.12 -2.97
CA MET A 1 11.14 -17.68 -2.18
C MET A 1 11.44 -16.29 -1.63
N THR A 2 10.49 -15.37 -1.62
CA THR A 2 10.65 -14.06 -0.98
C THR A 2 10.30 -14.12 0.50
N GLU A 3 10.60 -13.06 1.25
CA GLU A 3 10.42 -13.01 2.71
C GLU A 3 8.99 -13.28 3.18
N ASN A 4 7.98 -12.83 2.42
CA ASN A 4 6.58 -13.07 2.73
C ASN A 4 6.05 -14.43 2.22
N GLY A 5 6.92 -15.34 1.75
CA GLY A 5 6.49 -16.67 1.33
C GLY A 5 5.92 -16.77 -0.08
N TRP A 6 6.10 -15.75 -0.93
CA TRP A 6 5.73 -15.79 -2.34
C TRP A 6 6.90 -16.15 -3.25
N PRO A 7 6.69 -16.91 -4.34
CA PRO A 7 7.75 -17.23 -5.29
C PRO A 7 8.14 -15.96 -6.07
N GLN A 8 9.43 -15.81 -6.32
CA GLN A 8 9.93 -14.77 -7.22
C GLN A 8 9.35 -15.00 -8.63
N VAL A 9 9.04 -13.91 -9.33
CA VAL A 9 8.42 -13.97 -10.65
C VAL A 9 9.10 -13.03 -11.63
N GLY A 10 8.93 -13.28 -12.92
CA GLY A 10 9.28 -12.33 -13.96
C GLY A 10 8.19 -11.28 -14.19
N ARG A 11 8.52 -10.22 -14.93
CA ARG A 11 7.59 -9.13 -15.30
C ARG A 11 6.27 -9.62 -15.90
N ALA A 12 6.29 -10.74 -16.62
CA ALA A 12 5.11 -11.33 -17.27
C ALA A 12 4.01 -11.76 -16.29
N ALA A 13 4.34 -12.01 -15.02
CA ALA A 13 3.38 -12.33 -13.97
C ALA A 13 2.82 -11.09 -13.26
N CYS A 14 3.26 -9.88 -13.64
CA CYS A 14 2.87 -8.62 -13.02
C CYS A 14 1.97 -7.78 -13.93
N VAL A 15 1.12 -6.97 -13.31
CA VAL A 15 0.24 -5.98 -13.91
C VAL A 15 0.53 -4.61 -13.31
N ASN A 16 0.02 -3.55 -13.92
CA ASN A 16 0.22 -2.16 -13.49
C ASN A 16 -1.07 -1.34 -13.69
N PRO A 17 -2.16 -1.73 -13.01
CA PRO A 17 -3.41 -0.98 -13.06
C PRO A 17 -3.21 0.44 -12.50
N VAL A 18 -4.10 1.36 -12.88
CA VAL A 18 -4.13 2.69 -12.27
C VAL A 18 -4.51 2.55 -10.81
N VAL A 19 -3.79 3.23 -9.93
CA VAL A 19 -4.21 3.42 -8.54
C VAL A 19 -5.38 4.41 -8.52
N PRO A 20 -6.58 4.01 -8.08
CA PRO A 20 -7.72 4.90 -7.96
C PRO A 20 -7.40 6.17 -7.17
N GLY A 21 -7.98 7.30 -7.59
CA GLY A 21 -7.78 8.61 -6.94
C GLY A 21 -6.49 9.34 -7.30
N THR A 22 -5.51 8.68 -7.91
CA THR A 22 -4.24 9.30 -8.32
C THR A 22 -4.29 9.89 -9.73
N ASP A 23 -3.34 10.76 -10.08
CA ASP A 23 -3.10 11.22 -11.46
C ASP A 23 -2.29 10.19 -12.28
N GLY A 24 -2.67 8.92 -12.19
CA GLY A 24 -2.11 7.84 -13.00
C GLY A 24 -0.94 7.07 -12.40
N ALA A 25 -0.83 6.96 -11.07
CA ALA A 25 0.15 6.07 -10.44
C ALA A 25 -0.12 4.61 -10.83
N ARG A 26 0.92 3.86 -11.18
CA ARG A 26 0.82 2.49 -11.74
C ARG A 26 1.98 1.60 -11.27
N PRO A 27 2.10 1.28 -9.98
CA PRO A 27 3.14 0.37 -9.50
C PRO A 27 2.95 -1.01 -10.15
N GLU A 28 4.06 -1.64 -10.54
CA GLU A 28 4.05 -2.99 -11.05
C GLU A 28 3.80 -3.98 -9.90
N VAL A 29 2.73 -4.77 -9.94
CA VAL A 29 2.39 -5.71 -8.85
C VAL A 29 1.98 -7.06 -9.43
N ARG A 30 2.15 -8.13 -8.67
CA ARG A 30 1.76 -9.48 -9.08
C ARG A 30 0.27 -9.52 -9.40
N ALA A 31 -0.08 -10.12 -10.53
CA ALA A 31 -1.47 -10.25 -10.95
C ALA A 31 -2.34 -11.05 -9.96
N GLY A 32 -3.65 -10.90 -10.07
CA GLY A 32 -4.63 -11.55 -9.19
C GLY A 32 -4.88 -10.76 -7.91
N ASP A 33 -5.22 -11.46 -6.83
CA ASP A 33 -5.62 -10.87 -5.56
C ASP A 33 -4.54 -9.97 -4.94
N ALA A 34 -3.26 -10.28 -5.20
CA ALA A 34 -2.14 -9.43 -4.80
C ALA A 34 -2.24 -8.03 -5.39
N ALA A 35 -2.59 -7.91 -6.68
CA ALA A 35 -2.81 -6.62 -7.32
C ALA A 35 -4.01 -5.89 -6.71
N THR A 36 -5.12 -6.59 -6.48
CA THR A 36 -6.32 -5.99 -5.87
C THR A 36 -6.02 -5.36 -4.52
N ILE A 37 -5.31 -6.07 -3.64
CA ILE A 37 -5.00 -5.60 -2.30
C ILE A 37 -3.96 -4.47 -2.32
N LEU A 38 -2.84 -4.66 -3.04
CA LEU A 38 -1.76 -3.65 -3.04
C LEU A 38 -2.18 -2.35 -3.71
N ILE A 39 -2.98 -2.41 -4.78
CA ILE A 39 -3.48 -1.20 -5.45
C ILE A 39 -4.50 -0.48 -4.58
N ALA A 40 -5.28 -1.22 -3.79
CA ALA A 40 -6.19 -0.63 -2.83
C ALA A 40 -5.40 0.07 -1.72
N TRP A 41 -4.33 -0.56 -1.24
CA TRP A 41 -3.42 0.06 -0.27
C TRP A 41 -2.82 1.35 -0.80
N CYS A 42 -2.32 1.37 -2.04
CA CYS A 42 -1.80 2.59 -2.66
C CYS A 42 -2.86 3.70 -2.77
N ALA A 43 -4.10 3.37 -3.12
CA ALA A 43 -5.18 4.35 -3.22
C ALA A 43 -5.55 4.93 -1.86
N TRP A 44 -5.63 4.06 -0.85
CA TRP A 44 -5.89 4.48 0.53
C TRP A 44 -4.75 5.35 1.06
N TRP A 45 -3.50 4.96 0.83
CA TRP A 45 -2.30 5.73 1.19
C TRP A 45 -2.30 7.12 0.55
N HIS A 46 -2.62 7.20 -0.74
CA HIS A 46 -2.66 8.46 -1.49
C HIS A 46 -3.59 9.49 -0.84
N VAL A 47 -4.74 9.04 -0.33
CA VAL A 47 -5.75 9.92 0.27
C VAL A 47 -5.46 10.26 1.73
N ASN A 48 -4.90 9.31 2.49
CA ASN A 48 -4.86 9.42 3.94
C ASN A 48 -3.47 9.72 4.51
N VAL A 49 -2.41 9.22 3.87
CA VAL A 49 -1.03 9.34 4.36
C VAL A 49 -0.33 10.48 3.62
N ARG A 50 -0.03 10.26 2.34
CA ARG A 50 0.61 11.25 1.47
C ARG A 50 0.15 11.03 0.05
N ALA A 51 -0.11 12.12 -0.66
CA ALA A 51 -0.37 12.06 -2.09
C ALA A 51 0.84 11.45 -2.81
N ILE A 52 0.62 10.33 -3.49
CA ILE A 52 1.59 9.72 -4.40
C ILE A 52 1.83 10.66 -5.58
N ASP A 53 3.07 11.13 -5.74
CA ASP A 53 3.48 11.95 -6.89
C ASP A 53 3.68 11.07 -8.15
N THR A 54 3.06 11.50 -9.25
CA THR A 54 3.20 10.88 -10.57
C THR A 54 4.07 11.72 -11.52
N TYR A 55 4.43 12.94 -11.11
CA TYR A 55 5.31 13.83 -11.84
C TYR A 55 6.75 13.31 -11.84
N TRP A 56 7.54 13.75 -12.82
CA TRP A 56 8.90 13.25 -13.01
C TRP A 56 9.89 13.94 -12.05
N PRO A 57 10.72 13.19 -11.31
CA PRO A 57 10.89 11.74 -11.36
C PRO A 57 9.81 10.97 -10.58
N ARG A 58 9.39 9.82 -11.13
CA ARG A 58 8.43 8.89 -10.51
C ARG A 58 8.84 8.56 -9.08
N ASP A 59 7.90 8.67 -8.14
CA ASP A 59 8.17 8.50 -6.70
C ASP A 59 7.50 7.27 -6.07
N TYR A 60 7.21 6.27 -6.89
CA TYR A 60 6.67 4.98 -6.45
C TYR A 60 7.31 3.82 -7.21
N TRP A 61 7.37 2.65 -6.55
CA TRP A 61 7.96 1.43 -7.08
C TRP A 61 7.11 0.21 -6.75
N GLY A 62 7.25 -0.84 -7.56
CA GLY A 62 6.64 -2.14 -7.35
C GLY A 62 7.64 -3.24 -7.71
N TRP A 63 7.22 -4.24 -8.48
CA TRP A 63 8.06 -5.35 -8.92
C TRP A 63 9.37 -4.89 -9.56
N SER A 64 10.46 -5.58 -9.20
CA SER A 64 11.76 -5.40 -9.81
C SER A 64 12.37 -6.75 -10.22
N ALA A 65 13.17 -6.74 -11.30
CA ALA A 65 13.86 -7.95 -11.76
C ALA A 65 15.05 -8.34 -10.85
N THR A 66 15.58 -7.36 -10.13
CA THR A 66 16.73 -7.44 -9.24
C THR A 66 16.50 -6.55 -8.03
N ASN A 67 17.11 -6.87 -6.90
CA ASN A 67 17.03 -6.07 -5.69
C ASN A 67 18.31 -6.27 -4.85
N ASP A 68 18.67 -5.30 -4.03
CA ASP A 68 19.81 -5.39 -3.12
C ASP A 68 19.58 -6.47 -2.03
N VAL A 69 18.33 -6.80 -1.74
CA VAL A 69 17.93 -7.92 -0.89
C VAL A 69 17.49 -9.09 -1.77
N TRP A 70 18.27 -10.17 -1.75
CA TRP A 70 18.11 -11.32 -2.67
C TRP A 70 16.74 -12.03 -2.58
N ASN A 71 16.06 -11.90 -1.44
CA ASN A 71 14.72 -12.44 -1.18
C ASN A 71 13.66 -11.34 -0.98
N SER A 72 13.91 -10.12 -1.45
CA SER A 72 12.95 -9.00 -1.39
C SER A 72 11.59 -9.37 -1.99
N ASN A 73 10.52 -8.87 -1.37
CA ASN A 73 9.15 -9.04 -1.87
C ASN A 73 8.86 -8.23 -3.15
N HIS A 74 9.72 -7.29 -3.54
CA HIS A 74 9.68 -6.69 -4.88
C HIS A 74 9.95 -7.74 -5.97
N LEU A 75 10.75 -8.78 -5.70
CA LEU A 75 11.06 -9.84 -6.67
C LEU A 75 9.86 -10.76 -6.96
N SER A 76 8.88 -10.81 -6.06
CA SER A 76 7.62 -11.55 -6.25
C SER A 76 6.46 -10.64 -6.68
N GLY A 77 6.68 -9.32 -6.77
CA GLY A 77 5.66 -8.33 -7.12
C GLY A 77 4.63 -8.13 -6.01
N THR A 78 5.00 -8.42 -4.76
CA THR A 78 4.09 -8.37 -3.60
C THR A 78 4.46 -7.27 -2.62
N ALA A 79 5.27 -6.30 -3.07
CA ALA A 79 5.65 -5.11 -2.34
C ALA A 79 5.55 -3.87 -3.22
N VAL A 80 5.38 -2.72 -2.57
CA VAL A 80 5.35 -1.38 -3.16
C VAL A 80 6.15 -0.42 -2.28
N ASP A 81 6.82 0.52 -2.91
CA ASP A 81 7.40 1.69 -2.25
C ASP A 81 6.64 2.93 -2.68
N LEU A 82 6.24 3.76 -1.72
CA LEU A 82 5.47 4.99 -1.94
C LEU A 82 6.20 6.20 -1.34
N ASN A 83 6.16 7.35 -2.03
CA ASN A 83 6.79 8.60 -1.58
C ASN A 83 8.30 8.45 -1.27
N ALA A 84 9.01 7.65 -2.07
CA ALA A 84 10.38 7.19 -1.80
C ALA A 84 11.40 8.34 -1.63
N SER A 85 11.20 9.46 -2.32
CA SER A 85 12.05 10.64 -2.26
C SER A 85 11.98 11.34 -0.90
N GLU A 86 10.81 11.29 -0.24
CA GLU A 86 10.58 11.88 1.08
C GLU A 86 10.71 10.86 2.22
N LEU A 87 10.64 9.57 1.89
CA LEU A 87 10.71 8.44 2.81
C LEU A 87 11.92 7.55 2.51
N PRO A 88 13.15 8.10 2.57
CA PRO A 88 14.34 7.35 2.21
C PRO A 88 14.57 6.18 3.18
N TRP A 89 14.98 5.06 2.61
CA TRP A 89 15.31 3.85 3.36
C TRP A 89 16.24 4.10 4.55
N GLN A 90 15.98 3.43 5.68
CA GLN A 90 16.75 3.52 6.93
C GLN A 90 16.75 4.90 7.58
N ARG A 91 15.71 5.71 7.34
CA ARG A 91 15.49 6.97 8.05
C ARG A 91 14.06 7.05 8.55
N TRP A 92 13.91 7.63 9.73
CA TRP A 92 12.63 8.05 10.27
C TRP A 92 12.35 9.47 9.80
N THR A 93 11.39 9.64 8.90
CA THR A 93 10.97 10.94 8.38
C THR A 93 9.49 11.22 8.58
N MET A 94 8.67 10.20 8.84
CA MET A 94 7.27 10.39 9.20
C MET A 94 7.10 10.89 10.63
N SER A 95 6.08 11.72 10.85
CA SER A 95 5.62 12.11 12.19
C SER A 95 4.86 10.98 12.88
N ASP A 96 4.74 11.04 14.21
CA ASP A 96 3.93 10.09 15.00
C ASP A 96 2.46 10.05 14.53
N ASP A 97 2.01 11.19 14.05
CA ASP A 97 0.70 11.48 13.49
C ASP A 97 0.46 10.73 12.17
N GLU A 98 1.42 10.78 11.23
CA GLU A 98 1.39 9.97 10.01
C GLU A 98 1.48 8.48 10.31
N ILE A 99 2.29 8.09 11.30
CA ILE A 99 2.39 6.70 11.76
C ILE A 99 1.03 6.23 12.29
N ALA A 100 0.33 7.04 13.10
CA ALA A 100 -0.99 6.69 13.63
C ALA A 100 -2.03 6.47 12.52
N VAL A 101 -1.98 7.26 11.44
CA VAL A 101 -2.79 7.03 10.24
C VAL A 101 -2.47 5.68 9.62
N ILE A 102 -1.18 5.38 9.39
CA ILE A 102 -0.77 4.09 8.80
C ILE A 102 -1.25 2.93 9.65
N GLU A 103 -1.10 3.00 10.98
CA GLU A 103 -1.62 1.96 11.89
C GLU A 103 -3.14 1.77 11.76
N HIS A 104 -3.89 2.84 11.55
CA HIS A 104 -5.33 2.75 11.26
C HIS A 104 -5.59 2.05 9.93
N GLY A 105 -4.86 2.41 8.87
CA GLY A 105 -4.93 1.73 7.58
C GLY A 105 -4.62 0.24 7.68
N LEU A 106 -3.56 -0.16 8.40
CA LEU A 106 -3.20 -1.56 8.60
C LEU A 106 -4.33 -2.36 9.28
N ARG A 107 -5.07 -1.73 10.21
CA ARG A 107 -6.26 -2.34 10.82
C ARG A 107 -7.42 -2.49 9.83
N LEU A 108 -7.68 -1.48 9.01
CA LEU A 108 -8.70 -1.55 7.94
C LEU A 108 -8.39 -2.63 6.89
N PHE A 109 -7.10 -2.89 6.65
CA PHE A 109 -6.63 -3.94 5.74
C PHE A 109 -6.53 -5.32 6.41
N GLU A 110 -7.00 -5.45 7.65
CA GLU A 110 -7.24 -6.72 8.34
C GLU A 110 -6.04 -7.67 8.36
N GLY A 111 -4.83 -7.09 8.47
CA GLY A 111 -3.58 -7.86 8.51
C GLY A 111 -3.18 -8.47 7.16
N THR A 112 -3.74 -8.00 6.05
CA THR A 112 -3.31 -8.39 4.70
C THR A 112 -2.12 -7.56 4.20
N ILE A 113 -1.88 -6.39 4.78
CA ILE A 113 -0.72 -5.51 4.53
C ILE A 113 0.21 -5.51 5.74
N PHE A 114 1.51 -5.49 5.46
CA PHE A 114 2.58 -5.22 6.40
C PHE A 114 3.32 -3.95 5.95
N TRP A 115 3.72 -3.11 6.91
CA TRP A 115 4.47 -1.88 6.65
C TRP A 115 5.90 -1.98 7.17
N GLY A 116 6.87 -1.62 6.31
CA GLY A 116 8.31 -1.70 6.58
C GLY A 116 8.79 -0.78 7.71
N GLY A 117 7.98 0.20 8.12
CA GLY A 117 8.26 1.02 9.29
C GLY A 117 8.26 0.25 10.62
N HIS A 118 7.73 -0.97 10.66
CA HIS A 118 7.82 -1.85 11.85
C HIS A 118 9.15 -2.58 12.00
N TRP A 119 10.03 -2.55 10.98
CA TRP A 119 11.34 -3.18 11.08
C TRP A 119 12.33 -2.33 11.87
N ASP A 120 13.22 -2.99 12.61
CA ASP A 120 14.38 -2.33 13.25
C ASP A 120 15.23 -1.58 12.22
N ARG A 121 15.40 -2.20 11.04
CA ARG A 121 15.93 -1.55 9.84
C ARG A 121 14.78 -0.88 9.11
N VAL A 122 14.39 0.29 9.61
CA VAL A 122 13.19 1.00 9.18
C VAL A 122 13.14 1.22 7.66
N ASP A 123 11.97 0.99 7.08
CA ASP A 123 11.67 1.28 5.69
C ASP A 123 10.26 1.87 5.54
N GLN A 124 10.13 3.20 5.69
CA GLN A 124 8.82 3.85 5.81
C GLN A 124 8.07 3.97 4.47
N MET A 125 8.77 3.90 3.33
CA MET A 125 8.12 3.85 2.01
C MET A 125 7.54 2.46 1.70
N HIS A 126 8.10 1.41 2.31
CA HIS A 126 7.84 0.03 1.92
C HIS A 126 6.56 -0.52 2.55
N SER A 127 5.70 -1.10 1.71
CA SER A 127 4.56 -1.91 2.13
C SER A 127 4.48 -3.19 1.33
N GLN A 128 3.97 -4.26 1.91
CA GLN A 128 3.90 -5.57 1.26
C GLN A 128 2.68 -6.37 1.72
N LEU A 129 2.37 -7.44 0.98
CA LEU A 129 1.46 -8.46 1.52
C LEU A 129 2.06 -9.10 2.78
N ALA A 130 1.27 -9.14 3.85
CA ALA A 130 1.65 -9.71 5.13
C ALA A 130 1.50 -11.24 5.19
N LEU A 131 0.71 -11.81 4.28
CA LEU A 131 0.31 -13.22 4.30
C LEU A 131 1.00 -14.02 3.17
N PRO A 132 1.33 -15.30 3.43
CA PRO A 132 1.99 -16.15 2.45
C PRO A 132 1.07 -16.52 1.27
N GLU A 133 1.70 -16.91 0.16
CA GLU A 133 0.97 -17.39 -1.01
C GLU A 133 0.05 -18.57 -0.63
N GLY A 134 -1.22 -18.48 -1.03
CA GLY A 134 -2.22 -19.52 -0.75
C GLY A 134 -2.97 -19.37 0.57
N ASP A 135 -2.67 -18.37 1.40
CA ASP A 135 -3.52 -18.05 2.56
C ASP A 135 -4.90 -17.55 2.08
N SER A 136 -5.98 -18.17 2.58
CA SER A 136 -7.34 -17.90 2.07
C SER A 136 -7.80 -16.46 2.30
N ARG A 137 -7.27 -15.81 3.34
CA ARG A 137 -7.60 -14.43 3.70
C ARG A 137 -7.23 -13.42 2.60
N ILE A 138 -6.24 -13.74 1.76
CA ILE A 138 -5.89 -12.91 0.60
C ILE A 138 -7.06 -12.87 -0.39
N GLY A 139 -7.57 -14.05 -0.78
CA GLY A 139 -8.71 -14.13 -1.71
C GLY A 139 -9.99 -13.55 -1.12
N GLU A 140 -10.27 -13.86 0.15
CA GLU A 140 -11.46 -13.35 0.86
C GLU A 140 -11.46 -11.82 0.96
N PHE A 141 -10.32 -11.21 1.30
CA PHE A 141 -10.21 -9.75 1.40
C PHE A 141 -10.25 -9.07 0.02
N ALA A 142 -9.58 -9.63 -0.99
CA ALA A 142 -9.64 -9.13 -2.36
C ALA A 142 -11.07 -9.16 -2.92
N GLU A 143 -11.82 -10.24 -2.67
CA GLU A 143 -13.23 -10.34 -3.06
C GLU A 143 -14.08 -9.25 -2.39
N ARG A 144 -13.89 -9.01 -1.09
CA ARG A 144 -14.58 -7.93 -0.36
C ARG A 144 -14.26 -6.56 -0.94
N LEU A 145 -12.98 -6.27 -1.23
CA LEU A 145 -12.57 -5.02 -1.87
C LEU A 145 -13.26 -4.83 -3.22
N ASN A 146 -13.28 -5.86 -4.07
CA ASN A 146 -13.98 -5.82 -5.35
C ASN A 146 -15.50 -5.61 -5.22
N ASN A 147 -16.07 -6.00 -4.08
CA ASN A 147 -17.49 -5.81 -3.74
C ASN A 147 -17.75 -4.51 -2.96
N GLY A 148 -16.85 -3.54 -3.02
CA GLY A 148 -17.05 -2.19 -2.46
C GLY A 148 -16.60 -2.00 -1.02
N HIS A 149 -15.93 -3.01 -0.41
CA HIS A 149 -15.33 -2.81 0.91
C HIS A 149 -14.29 -1.67 0.86
N LEU A 150 -14.31 -0.82 1.89
CA LEU A 150 -13.55 0.44 1.98
C LEU A 150 -13.88 1.50 0.89
N GLY A 151 -14.85 1.24 0.01
CA GLY A 151 -15.25 2.20 -1.03
C GLY A 151 -14.17 2.51 -2.07
N ILE A 152 -13.10 1.71 -2.14
CA ILE A 152 -11.96 1.95 -3.05
C ILE A 152 -12.29 1.51 -4.48
N TYR A 153 -12.91 0.34 -4.62
CA TYR A 153 -13.36 -0.19 -5.90
C TYR A 153 -14.89 -0.16 -5.95
N GLY A 154 -15.44 0.76 -6.75
CA GLY A 154 -16.88 0.94 -6.89
C GLY A 154 -17.22 2.37 -7.32
N PRO A 155 -18.48 2.65 -7.69
CA PRO A 155 -18.95 4.03 -7.76
C PRO A 155 -18.79 4.70 -6.39
N PRO A 156 -18.49 6.02 -6.33
CA PRO A 156 -18.24 6.72 -5.07
C PRO A 156 -19.38 6.44 -4.07
N PRO A 157 -19.07 6.27 -2.77
CA PRO A 157 -20.10 6.00 -1.78
C PRO A 157 -21.18 7.08 -1.81
N ALA A 158 -22.44 6.69 -1.63
CA ALA A 158 -23.43 7.63 -1.12
C ALA A 158 -22.93 8.09 0.26
N GLU A 159 -22.83 9.41 0.44
CA GLU A 159 -22.26 10.17 1.58
C GLU A 159 -21.70 9.35 2.76
N ALA A 160 -20.40 9.55 3.02
CA ALA A 160 -19.55 8.79 3.92
C ALA A 160 -20.17 8.50 5.30
N ASP A 161 -19.87 7.30 5.80
CA ASP A 161 -20.06 6.91 7.19
C ASP A 161 -19.22 7.85 8.07
N ASN A 162 -19.89 8.72 8.84
CA ASN A 162 -19.25 9.71 9.69
C ASN A 162 -18.68 8.99 10.92
N ASP A 163 -17.43 8.53 10.86
CA ASP A 163 -16.69 8.10 12.06
C ASP A 163 -16.10 9.35 12.74
N PRO A 164 -16.72 9.84 13.83
CA PRO A 164 -16.33 11.12 14.43
C PRO A 164 -14.94 11.08 15.07
N LEU A 165 -14.43 9.87 15.38
CA LEU A 165 -13.07 9.69 15.89
C LEU A 165 -12.03 9.84 14.78
N TRP A 166 -12.36 9.40 13.56
CA TRP A 166 -11.48 9.54 12.42
C TRP A 166 -11.44 10.98 11.90
N ASP A 167 -12.59 11.64 11.85
CA ASP A 167 -12.67 13.05 11.45
C ASP A 167 -11.83 13.94 12.37
N ALA A 168 -11.86 13.70 13.68
CA ALA A 168 -11.06 14.45 14.65
C ALA A 168 -9.55 14.25 14.50
N VAL A 169 -9.11 13.04 14.13
CA VAL A 169 -7.69 12.75 13.85
C VAL A 169 -7.27 13.43 12.55
N VAL A 170 -8.06 13.30 11.48
CA VAL A 170 -7.77 13.91 10.18
C VAL A 170 -7.75 15.45 10.26
N ASP A 171 -8.64 16.06 11.04
CA ASP A 171 -8.67 17.52 11.24
C ASP A 171 -7.44 18.04 12.00
N GLN A 172 -6.94 17.28 12.99
CA GLN A 172 -5.69 17.63 13.68
C GLN A 172 -4.48 17.54 12.75
N LEU A 173 -4.45 16.57 11.85
CA LEU A 173 -3.38 16.37 10.88
C LEU A 173 -3.38 17.42 9.76
N ARG A 174 -4.57 17.91 9.37
CA ARG A 174 -4.74 18.89 8.28
C ARG A 174 -4.51 20.34 8.72
N GLY A 175 -4.35 20.60 10.02
CA GLY A 175 -3.94 21.91 10.53
C GLY A 175 -4.90 23.05 10.19
N THR A 176 -6.22 22.81 10.23
CA THR A 176 -7.19 23.89 10.07
C THR A 176 -7.43 24.61 11.41
N ALA A 177 -7.01 25.87 11.45
CA ALA A 177 -7.40 26.87 12.44
C ALA A 177 -8.82 27.39 12.18
#